data_AF-A0AAQ3THL5-F1
#
_entry.id   AF-A0AAQ3THL5-F1
#
_cell.length_a   1.000
_cell.length_b   1.000
_cell.length_c   1.000
_cell.angle_alpha   90.00
_cell.angle_beta   90.00
_cell.angle_gamma   90.00
#
_symmetry.space_group_name_H-M   'P 1'
#
loop_
_entity.id
_entity.type
_entity.pdbx_description
1 polymer ?
#
loop_
_entity_poly.entity_id
_entity_poly.type
_entity_poly.pdbx_seq_one_letter_code
_entity_poly.pdbx_strand_id
1 'polypeptide(L)'
;MGKNGIQYAVVDAFAAEPFKGNPAAVCLLEDGDKAADERWMQSVAAEFNISETAFLLRDSSGAAGAAPRFQLRWFTPAAEVALCGHATLASAHFLFTSVLAEQETLIEFSTKSGILTARKVPAPESTGVSGEGKLFIELDFPMIDLVDCHAAELPSIPETLNGASVVTVHKSATAGDLIVELSSGKEVADIIPNIHEIKKCSGRGVIVTGPAPAGSGYDFFTRFFCPKFGIDENRYLAETEKNVVMELEFLSVGLVEKIQYFQRDVVAVVVAHAQVDAFTAEPFKGNPAAVCLLEDASKAADERWMQSVAAEFNLSDTAFLLRDDSSAATGAAPRFQLRWFAPATELKLCGHATLAAAHFLFTSVLAAQETLIEFSTKSGILTARKVPAPETASAGVSGEGKLFIELDFPMIDLVDCPPDELPSIPETLNGASIVSVHKSSTAGDLVVELSSGKEVADIIPNFHEIKTCSGRGVVITGPAPSGSGYNFFTRFFCPKFGVDEDPVCGSAHCALAPYWGGKLGKQKLTAFQASPRSGILHLELEVAGRRVRIQGEAITVMTGTLLA
;
A
#
# COMPACT_ATOMS: atom_id res chain seq x y z
N MET A 1 -2.81 -29.17 -4.43
CA MET A 1 -2.23 -29.03 -3.07
C MET A 1 -2.34 -27.56 -2.72
N GLY A 2 -3.31 -27.20 -1.88
CA GLY A 2 -3.49 -25.81 -1.47
C GLY A 2 -2.30 -25.38 -0.63
N LYS A 3 -1.69 -24.23 -0.95
CA LYS A 3 -0.80 -23.57 0.01
C LYS A 3 -1.66 -23.23 1.22
N ASN A 4 -1.27 -23.67 2.41
CA ASN A 4 -1.95 -23.28 3.64
C ASN A 4 -1.89 -21.74 3.73
N GLY A 5 -3.05 -21.09 3.89
CA GLY A 5 -3.09 -19.65 4.08
C GLY A 5 -2.50 -19.28 5.44
N ILE A 6 -1.80 -18.15 5.50
CA ILE A 6 -1.26 -17.61 6.76
C ILE A 6 -2.30 -16.68 7.36
N GLN A 7 -2.52 -16.82 8.66
CA GLN A 7 -3.41 -15.93 9.39
C GLN A 7 -2.71 -14.61 9.67
N TYR A 8 -3.42 -13.50 9.51
CA TYR A 8 -2.90 -12.19 9.84
C TYR A 8 -3.98 -11.30 10.45
N ALA A 9 -3.53 -10.26 11.16
CA ALA A 9 -4.34 -9.12 11.56
C ALA A 9 -3.56 -7.83 11.29
N VAL A 10 -4.25 -6.73 11.00
CA VAL A 10 -3.67 -5.38 11.02
C VAL A 10 -4.15 -4.71 12.30
N VAL A 11 -3.22 -4.20 13.10
CA VAL A 11 -3.50 -3.63 14.42
C VAL A 11 -2.90 -2.24 14.53
N ASP A 12 -3.74 -1.26 14.87
CA ASP A 12 -3.35 0.10 15.21
C ASP A 12 -2.73 0.15 16.61
N ALA A 13 -1.40 0.18 16.67
CA ALA A 13 -0.67 0.23 17.93
C ALA A 13 -0.55 1.68 18.45
N PHE A 14 -0.54 1.81 19.78
CA PHE A 14 -0.56 3.11 20.48
C PHE A 14 -1.79 3.96 20.18
N ALA A 15 -2.92 3.32 19.86
CA ALA A 15 -4.19 3.96 19.55
C ALA A 15 -5.32 3.44 20.41
N ALA A 16 -6.32 4.31 20.64
CA ALA A 16 -7.57 3.97 21.32
C ALA A 16 -8.77 3.89 20.37
N GLU A 17 -8.56 4.28 19.10
CA GLU A 17 -9.54 4.36 18.02
C GLU A 17 -8.90 3.82 16.74
N PRO A 18 -9.65 3.17 15.83
CA PRO A 18 -9.12 2.72 14.53
C PRO A 18 -8.59 3.86 13.67
N PHE A 19 -7.66 3.55 12.76
CA PHE A 19 -7.03 4.49 11.82
C PHE A 19 -6.23 5.60 12.51
N LYS A 20 -5.70 5.32 13.71
CA LYS A 20 -4.83 6.18 14.51
C LYS A 20 -3.63 5.39 15.00
N GLY A 21 -2.58 6.08 15.43
CA GLY A 21 -1.35 5.42 15.87
C GLY A 21 -0.57 4.82 14.71
N ASN A 22 0.24 3.79 14.98
CA ASN A 22 1.03 3.12 13.95
C ASN A 22 0.41 1.76 13.62
N PRO A 23 -0.05 1.53 12.38
CA PRO A 23 -0.55 0.23 11.99
C PRO A 23 0.60 -0.77 11.84
N ALA A 24 0.36 -1.99 12.29
CA ALA A 24 1.25 -3.12 12.08
C ALA A 24 0.49 -4.37 11.66
N ALA A 25 0.97 -5.03 10.62
CA ALA A 25 0.49 -6.35 10.22
C ALA A 25 1.14 -7.39 11.13
N VAL A 26 0.37 -8.31 11.67
CA VAL A 26 0.83 -9.40 12.51
C VAL A 26 0.46 -10.71 11.83
N CYS A 27 1.44 -11.43 11.33
CA CYS A 27 1.28 -12.72 10.64
C CYS A 27 1.65 -13.86 11.58
N LEU A 28 0.76 -14.83 11.76
CA LEU A 28 0.99 -16.04 12.55
C LEU A 28 1.39 -17.20 11.63
N LEU A 29 2.63 -17.64 11.77
CA LEU A 29 3.23 -18.77 11.06
C LEU A 29 3.05 -20.08 11.84
N GLU A 30 2.92 -21.19 11.12
CA GLU A 30 2.91 -22.55 11.65
C GLU A 30 4.25 -23.26 11.39
N ASP A 31 4.58 -24.26 12.23
CA ASP A 31 5.85 -25.04 12.13
C ASP A 31 6.06 -25.74 10.76
N GLY A 32 5.01 -25.81 9.93
CA GLY A 32 5.03 -26.37 8.58
C GLY A 32 5.29 -25.37 7.45
N ASP A 33 5.36 -24.07 7.73
CA ASP A 33 5.46 -23.00 6.72
C ASP A 33 6.86 -22.87 6.12
N LYS A 34 7.32 -23.93 5.48
CA LYS A 34 8.63 -24.01 4.79
C LYS A 34 8.82 -22.94 3.69
N ALA A 35 7.74 -22.28 3.28
CA ALA A 35 7.76 -21.20 2.29
C ALA A 35 8.02 -19.80 2.89
N ALA A 36 7.91 -19.64 4.21
CA ALA A 36 8.11 -18.36 4.89
C ALA A 36 9.61 -18.11 5.17
N ASP A 37 10.43 -18.09 4.12
CA ASP A 37 11.82 -17.63 4.22
C ASP A 37 11.90 -16.09 4.34
N GLU A 38 13.09 -15.55 4.57
CA GLU A 38 13.30 -14.10 4.71
C GLU A 38 12.88 -13.31 3.46
N ARG A 39 13.08 -13.87 2.26
CA ARG A 39 12.69 -13.20 1.02
C ARG A 39 11.18 -13.13 0.90
N TRP A 40 10.48 -14.20 1.25
CA TRP A 40 9.04 -14.24 1.26
C TRP A 40 8.47 -13.28 2.32
N MET A 41 9.02 -13.27 3.54
CA MET A 41 8.61 -12.32 4.59
C MET A 41 8.78 -10.86 4.14
N GLN A 42 9.90 -10.56 3.47
CA GLN A 42 10.15 -9.23 2.91
C GLN A 42 9.15 -8.86 1.80
N SER A 43 8.81 -9.80 0.91
CA SER A 43 7.79 -9.59 -0.12
C SER A 43 6.41 -9.33 0.49
N VAL A 44 6.04 -10.06 1.55
CA VAL A 44 4.76 -9.85 2.26
C VAL A 44 4.74 -8.50 2.97
N ALA A 45 5.83 -8.10 3.61
CA ALA A 45 5.93 -6.77 4.22
C ALA A 45 5.84 -5.64 3.18
N ALA A 46 6.47 -5.82 2.02
CA ALA A 46 6.34 -4.90 0.89
C ALA A 46 4.92 -4.89 0.31
N GLU A 47 4.21 -6.01 0.37
CA GLU A 47 2.83 -6.16 -0.10
C GLU A 47 1.81 -5.47 0.83
N PHE A 48 1.97 -5.59 2.15
CA PHE A 48 1.17 -4.80 3.10
C PHE A 48 1.45 -3.30 2.99
N ASN A 49 2.69 -2.92 2.68
CA ASN A 49 3.12 -1.52 2.48
C ASN A 49 2.77 -0.56 3.64
N ILE A 50 2.71 -1.07 4.87
CA ILE A 50 2.59 -0.27 6.10
C ILE A 50 3.93 -0.19 6.83
N SER A 51 3.99 0.51 7.97
CA SER A 51 5.23 0.75 8.71
C SER A 51 5.99 -0.56 9.00
N GLU A 52 5.32 -1.53 9.62
CA GLU A 52 5.93 -2.82 9.96
C GLU A 52 4.98 -4.01 9.80
N THR A 53 5.56 -5.13 9.36
CA THR A 53 4.95 -6.46 9.41
C THR A 53 5.72 -7.34 10.37
N ALA A 54 5.03 -7.82 11.40
CA ALA A 54 5.51 -8.76 12.40
C ALA A 54 5.18 -10.20 11.99
N PHE A 55 6.15 -11.10 12.06
CA PHE A 55 5.96 -12.54 11.87
C PHE A 55 6.16 -13.27 13.19
N LEU A 56 5.11 -13.95 13.64
CA LEU A 56 5.07 -14.75 14.86
C LEU A 56 5.16 -16.24 14.52
N LEU A 57 6.07 -16.95 15.16
CA LEU A 57 6.10 -18.42 15.14
C LEU A 57 6.08 -18.92 16.58
N ARG A 58 5.15 -19.81 16.91
CA ARG A 58 5.03 -20.33 18.28
C ARG A 58 6.26 -21.17 18.63
N ASP A 59 6.88 -20.87 19.77
CA ASP A 59 7.99 -21.67 20.30
C ASP A 59 7.45 -22.74 21.27
N SER A 60 7.40 -23.98 20.79
CA SER A 60 6.92 -25.13 21.56
C SER A 60 7.98 -25.75 22.49
N SER A 61 9.18 -25.16 22.58
CA SER A 61 10.28 -25.70 23.41
C SER A 61 10.16 -25.39 24.91
N GLY A 62 9.18 -24.57 25.31
CA GLY A 62 8.96 -24.15 26.68
C GLY A 62 8.50 -25.28 27.62
N ALA A 63 8.90 -25.19 28.90
CA ALA A 63 8.41 -26.08 29.94
C ALA A 63 6.90 -25.86 30.19
N ALA A 64 6.18 -26.93 30.54
CA ALA A 64 4.77 -26.82 30.91
C ALA A 64 4.58 -25.84 32.09
N GLY A 65 3.71 -24.83 31.90
CA GLY A 65 3.44 -23.77 32.88
C GLY A 65 4.36 -22.54 32.80
N ALA A 66 5.31 -22.49 31.86
CA ALA A 66 6.01 -21.25 31.52
C ALA A 66 5.12 -20.32 30.69
N ALA A 67 5.44 -19.02 30.69
CA ALA A 67 4.78 -18.06 29.81
C ALA A 67 4.89 -18.51 28.34
N PRO A 68 3.84 -18.36 27.52
CA PRO A 68 3.92 -18.70 26.11
C PRO A 68 5.01 -17.87 25.43
N ARG A 69 5.80 -18.53 24.60
CA ARG A 69 6.91 -17.92 23.88
C ARG A 69 6.67 -17.99 22.38
N PHE A 70 7.03 -16.92 21.69
CA PHE A 70 6.97 -16.80 20.23
C PHE A 70 8.29 -16.27 19.70
N GLN A 71 8.75 -16.80 18.57
CA GLN A 71 9.73 -16.10 17.76
C GLN A 71 9.03 -14.92 17.08
N LEU A 72 9.66 -13.75 17.11
CA LEU A 72 9.12 -12.53 16.53
C LEU A 72 10.18 -11.84 15.67
N ARG A 73 9.84 -11.60 14.41
CA ARG A 73 10.64 -10.86 13.44
C ARG A 73 9.84 -9.69 12.89
N TRP A 74 10.49 -8.57 12.60
CA TRP A 74 9.84 -7.38 12.06
C TRP A 74 10.46 -6.96 10.74
N PHE A 75 9.60 -6.67 9.77
CA PHE A 75 10.00 -6.22 8.45
C PHE A 75 9.28 -4.92 8.12
N THR A 76 10.05 -3.90 7.76
CA THR A 76 9.53 -2.78 6.98
C THR A 76 9.32 -3.24 5.53
N PRO A 77 8.69 -2.44 4.66
CA PRO A 77 8.59 -2.77 3.23
C PRO A 77 9.94 -2.97 2.52
N ALA A 78 11.04 -2.44 3.08
CA ALA A 78 12.36 -2.48 2.46
C ALA A 78 13.38 -3.40 3.15
N ALA A 79 13.23 -3.66 4.46
CA ALA A 79 14.22 -4.41 5.23
C ALA A 79 13.66 -4.99 6.55
N GLU A 80 14.27 -6.08 7.03
CA GLU A 80 14.11 -6.55 8.40
C GLU A 80 14.76 -5.59 9.41
N VAL A 81 14.09 -5.32 10.53
CA VAL A 81 14.60 -4.49 11.63
C VAL A 81 14.84 -5.33 12.88
N ALA A 82 15.86 -4.96 13.67
CA ALA A 82 16.27 -5.73 14.84
C ALA A 82 15.37 -5.50 16.07
N LEU A 83 14.65 -4.37 16.13
CA LEU A 83 13.81 -3.98 17.25
C LEU A 83 12.71 -3.03 16.77
N CYS A 84 11.45 -3.31 17.12
CA CYS A 84 10.31 -2.44 16.82
C CYS A 84 9.28 -2.46 17.96
N GLY A 85 9.00 -1.30 18.55
CA GLY A 85 8.08 -1.17 19.69
C GLY A 85 6.61 -1.41 19.31
N HIS A 86 6.08 -0.64 18.36
CA HIS A 86 4.65 -0.66 18.04
C HIS A 86 4.22 -2.01 17.42
N ALA A 87 5.03 -2.63 16.56
CA ALA A 87 4.71 -3.95 16.01
C ALA A 87 4.80 -5.08 17.06
N THR A 88 5.62 -4.91 18.10
CA THR A 88 5.61 -5.80 19.28
C THR A 88 4.34 -5.61 20.10
N LEU A 89 3.92 -4.35 20.31
CA LEU A 89 2.65 -4.04 20.97
C LEU A 89 1.46 -4.64 20.23
N ALA A 90 1.41 -4.47 18.90
CA ALA A 90 0.42 -5.07 18.02
C ALA A 90 0.42 -6.61 18.11
N SER A 91 1.60 -7.23 18.11
CA SER A 91 1.75 -8.68 18.25
C SER A 91 1.23 -9.18 19.60
N ALA A 92 1.54 -8.48 20.69
CA ALA A 92 1.03 -8.80 22.01
C ALA A 92 -0.49 -8.61 22.10
N HIS A 93 -1.02 -7.51 21.54
CA HIS A 93 -2.45 -7.25 21.47
C HIS A 93 -3.19 -8.35 20.70
N PHE A 94 -2.68 -8.71 19.52
CA PHE A 94 -3.19 -9.83 18.71
C PHE A 94 -3.23 -11.11 19.54
N LEU A 95 -2.12 -11.50 20.19
CA LEU A 95 -2.05 -12.72 20.97
C LEU A 95 -2.98 -12.70 22.20
N PHE A 96 -3.04 -11.59 22.94
CA PHE A 96 -3.85 -11.45 24.15
C PHE A 96 -5.35 -11.33 23.90
N THR A 97 -5.75 -10.94 22.69
CA THR A 97 -7.15 -10.91 22.27
C THR A 97 -7.55 -12.18 21.54
N SER A 98 -6.58 -12.95 21.03
CA SER A 98 -6.77 -14.27 20.42
C SER A 98 -6.90 -15.39 21.46
N VAL A 99 -7.55 -16.50 21.10
CA VAL A 99 -7.61 -17.71 21.96
C VAL A 99 -6.25 -18.35 22.25
N LEU A 100 -5.16 -17.89 21.62
CA LEU A 100 -3.82 -18.44 21.82
C LEU A 100 -3.20 -18.04 23.15
N ALA A 101 -3.51 -16.85 23.66
CA ALA A 101 -2.95 -16.31 24.90
C ALA A 101 -3.94 -15.41 25.68
N GLU A 102 -5.25 -15.54 25.42
CA GLU A 102 -6.28 -14.73 26.11
C GLU A 102 -6.21 -14.86 27.64
N GLN A 103 -5.96 -16.06 28.14
CA GLN A 103 -5.90 -16.33 29.59
C GLN A 103 -4.53 -16.00 30.20
N GLU A 104 -3.57 -15.64 29.35
CA GLU A 104 -2.21 -15.32 29.77
C GLU A 104 -2.10 -13.84 30.15
N THR A 105 -1.22 -13.58 31.11
CA THR A 105 -0.90 -12.21 31.57
C THR A 105 0.48 -11.75 31.12
N LEU A 106 1.29 -12.67 30.59
CA LEU A 106 2.66 -12.44 30.16
C LEU A 106 2.93 -13.26 28.89
N ILE A 107 3.56 -12.64 27.90
CA ILE A 107 4.06 -13.29 26.68
C ILE A 107 5.55 -12.96 26.55
N GLU A 108 6.33 -13.94 26.10
CA GLU A 108 7.75 -13.75 25.75
C GLU A 108 7.95 -13.80 24.23
N PHE A 109 8.78 -12.88 23.73
CA PHE A 109 9.19 -12.83 22.33
C PHE A 109 10.68 -13.10 22.22
N SER A 110 11.06 -14.11 21.45
CA SER A 110 12.43 -14.38 21.04
C SER A 110 12.74 -13.62 19.76
N THR A 111 13.67 -12.67 19.83
CA THR A 111 13.93 -11.68 18.76
C THR A 111 15.43 -11.55 18.48
N LYS A 112 15.81 -10.85 17.41
CA LYS A 112 17.22 -10.52 17.13
C LYS A 112 17.87 -9.64 18.22
N SER A 113 17.07 -8.92 19.00
CA SER A 113 17.53 -8.07 20.11
C SER A 113 17.49 -8.78 21.47
N GLY A 114 17.27 -10.10 21.50
CA GLY A 114 17.12 -10.88 22.71
C GLY A 114 15.65 -11.16 23.05
N ILE A 115 15.40 -11.55 24.29
CA ILE A 115 14.04 -11.81 24.79
C ILE A 115 13.40 -10.49 25.18
N LEU A 116 12.21 -10.22 24.63
CA LEU A 116 11.33 -9.13 25.06
C LEU A 116 10.11 -9.73 25.76
N THR A 117 9.48 -8.96 26.65
CA THR A 117 8.25 -9.40 27.31
C THR A 117 7.12 -8.39 27.14
N ALA A 118 5.89 -8.90 27.08
CA ALA A 118 4.68 -8.09 27.06
C ALA A 118 3.75 -8.56 28.18
N ARG A 119 3.28 -7.63 29.01
CA ARG A 119 2.45 -7.90 30.17
C ARG A 119 1.14 -7.14 30.12
N LYS A 120 0.02 -7.81 30.44
CA LYS A 120 -1.26 -7.12 30.69
C LYS A 120 -1.16 -6.30 31.97
N VAL A 121 -1.47 -5.02 31.91
CA VAL A 121 -1.44 -4.11 33.06
C VAL A 121 -2.77 -3.36 33.20
N PRO A 122 -3.12 -2.87 34.40
CA PRO A 122 -4.27 -1.99 34.57
C PRO A 122 -4.12 -0.69 33.77
N ALA A 123 -5.24 -0.08 33.39
CA ALA A 123 -5.24 1.24 32.76
C ALA A 123 -4.62 2.30 33.71
N PRO A 124 -3.81 3.25 33.21
CA PRO A 124 -3.25 4.31 34.05
C PRO A 124 -4.34 5.28 34.53
N GLU A 125 -4.30 5.64 35.81
CA GLU A 125 -5.28 6.52 36.48
C GLU A 125 -5.37 7.93 35.85
N SER A 126 -4.34 8.36 35.12
CA SER A 126 -4.19 9.72 34.57
C SER A 126 -4.81 9.96 33.20
N THR A 127 -5.33 8.93 32.53
CA THR A 127 -5.64 9.03 31.09
C THR A 127 -6.98 9.69 30.75
N GLY A 128 -7.90 9.87 31.70
CA GLY A 128 -9.24 10.42 31.43
C GLY A 128 -10.08 9.56 30.46
N VAL A 129 -9.54 8.43 30.01
CA VAL A 129 -10.21 7.41 29.19
C VAL A 129 -10.86 6.43 30.18
N SER A 130 -12.18 6.25 30.10
CA SER A 130 -12.85 5.20 30.88
C SER A 130 -12.21 3.85 30.54
N GLY A 131 -11.59 3.22 31.54
CA GLY A 131 -10.85 1.96 31.40
C GLY A 131 -11.72 0.72 31.23
N GLU A 132 -13.03 0.87 31.06
CA GLU A 132 -13.93 -0.27 30.84
C GLU A 132 -13.72 -0.83 29.42
N GLY A 133 -13.22 -2.06 29.32
CA GLY A 133 -13.09 -2.80 28.07
C GLY A 133 -11.78 -2.58 27.28
N LYS A 134 -10.83 -1.75 27.74
CA LYS A 134 -9.57 -1.50 27.02
C LYS A 134 -8.40 -2.30 27.58
N LEU A 135 -7.66 -2.98 26.68
CA LEU A 135 -6.47 -3.75 27.02
C LEU A 135 -5.23 -2.84 27.08
N PHE A 136 -4.58 -2.76 28.24
CA PHE A 136 -3.29 -2.09 28.39
C PHE A 136 -2.16 -3.10 28.48
N ILE A 137 -1.08 -2.83 27.75
CA ILE A 137 0.06 -3.73 27.60
C ILE A 137 1.34 -2.95 27.91
N GLU A 138 2.11 -3.43 28.88
CA GLU A 138 3.45 -2.98 29.17
C GLU A 138 4.45 -3.81 28.36
N LEU A 139 5.41 -3.15 27.70
CA LEU A 139 6.50 -3.79 26.98
C LEU A 139 7.82 -3.61 27.73
N ASP A 140 8.55 -4.69 27.91
CA ASP A 140 9.92 -4.66 28.46
C ASP A 140 10.92 -4.48 27.31
N PHE A 141 11.37 -3.24 27.12
CA PHE A 141 12.31 -2.84 26.07
C PHE A 141 13.61 -2.32 26.68
N PRO A 142 14.76 -2.58 26.02
CA PRO A 142 16.04 -2.10 26.51
C PRO A 142 16.12 -0.57 26.49
N MET A 143 16.67 0.01 27.56
CA MET A 143 17.10 1.40 27.55
C MET A 143 18.26 1.55 26.56
N ILE A 144 18.19 2.56 25.69
CA ILE A 144 19.26 2.86 24.73
C ILE A 144 19.98 4.11 25.21
N ASP A 145 21.28 3.98 25.45
CA ASP A 145 22.13 5.09 25.85
C ASP A 145 22.26 6.12 24.73
N LEU A 146 22.39 7.39 25.14
CA LEU A 146 22.69 8.50 24.26
C LEU A 146 24.18 8.82 24.33
N VAL A 147 24.80 8.99 23.17
CA VAL A 147 26.19 9.42 23.05
C VAL A 147 26.26 10.79 22.39
N ASP A 148 27.28 11.57 22.76
CA ASP A 148 27.52 12.88 22.16
C ASP A 148 27.89 12.73 20.68
N CYS A 149 27.36 13.65 19.87
CA CYS A 149 27.72 13.72 18.46
C CYS A 149 29.05 14.44 18.26
N HIS A 150 29.95 13.85 17.47
CA HIS A 150 31.13 14.58 16.99
C HIS A 150 30.72 15.65 15.97
N ALA A 151 31.33 16.84 16.04
CA ALA A 151 31.00 17.96 15.15
C ALA A 151 31.16 17.65 13.65
N ALA A 152 31.97 16.65 13.28
CA ALA A 152 32.13 16.17 11.91
C ALA A 152 31.04 15.20 11.45
N GLU A 153 30.25 14.64 12.38
CA GLU A 153 29.15 13.71 12.12
C GLU A 153 27.78 14.40 12.12
N LEU A 154 27.73 15.65 12.59
CA LEU A 154 26.51 16.44 12.57
C LEU A 154 26.27 16.94 11.14
N PRO A 155 25.12 16.61 10.51
CA PRO A 155 24.71 17.30 9.28
C PRO A 155 24.61 18.80 9.56
N SER A 156 24.43 19.63 8.51
CA SER A 156 23.94 20.99 8.74
C SER A 156 22.52 20.88 9.31
N ILE A 157 22.41 20.79 10.64
CA ILE A 157 21.13 20.64 11.35
C ILE A 157 20.19 21.81 11.01
N PRO A 158 20.66 23.07 10.88
CA PRO A 158 19.82 24.15 10.39
C PRO A 158 19.23 23.88 8.99
N GLU A 159 19.98 23.26 8.07
CA GLU A 159 19.47 22.85 6.75
C GLU A 159 18.59 21.60 6.80
N THR A 160 18.84 20.70 7.75
CA THR A 160 18.08 19.44 7.93
C THR A 160 16.71 19.72 8.53
N LEU A 161 16.62 20.68 9.46
CA LEU A 161 15.44 21.01 10.25
C LEU A 161 14.86 22.38 9.90
N ASN A 162 15.23 22.93 8.74
CA ASN A 162 14.72 24.20 8.20
C ASN A 162 14.73 25.37 9.22
N GLY A 163 15.81 25.47 9.99
CA GLY A 163 16.03 26.58 10.94
C GLY A 163 15.37 26.43 12.32
N ALA A 164 14.91 25.23 12.69
CA ALA A 164 14.35 24.96 14.03
C ALA A 164 15.33 25.30 15.18
N SER A 165 14.79 25.64 16.35
CA SER A 165 15.56 26.06 17.52
C SER A 165 16.09 24.84 18.28
N VAL A 166 17.24 24.34 17.85
CA VAL A 166 17.88 23.15 18.44
C VAL A 166 18.51 23.49 19.79
N VAL A 167 18.15 22.72 20.83
CA VAL A 167 18.66 22.81 22.19
C VAL A 167 19.85 21.86 22.38
N THR A 168 19.65 20.57 22.12
CA THR A 168 20.68 19.53 22.22
C THR A 168 20.58 18.55 21.07
N VAL A 169 21.70 17.86 20.79
CA VAL A 169 21.79 16.84 19.75
C VAL A 169 22.61 15.67 20.28
N HIS A 170 22.01 14.50 20.26
CA HIS A 170 22.63 13.25 20.66
C HIS A 170 22.48 12.20 19.56
N LYS A 171 23.14 11.08 19.76
CA LYS A 171 23.06 9.91 18.89
C LYS A 171 22.72 8.67 19.72
N SER A 172 21.85 7.81 19.21
CA SER A 172 21.57 6.54 19.88
C SER A 172 22.77 5.59 19.77
N ALA A 173 23.20 5.00 20.89
CA ALA A 173 24.40 4.15 20.94
C ALA A 173 24.30 2.89 20.07
N THR A 174 23.08 2.40 19.82
CA THR A 174 22.83 1.15 19.11
C THR A 174 22.64 1.35 17.61
N ALA A 175 21.66 2.18 17.22
CA ALA A 175 21.30 2.38 15.81
C ALA A 175 22.00 3.58 15.17
N GLY A 176 22.61 4.47 15.95
CA GLY A 176 23.24 5.68 15.45
C GLY A 176 22.26 6.74 14.97
N ASP A 177 20.99 6.63 15.37
CA ASP A 177 19.93 7.59 15.05
C ASP A 177 20.20 8.92 15.75
N LEU A 178 19.97 10.03 15.06
CA LEU A 178 20.11 11.35 15.68
C LEU A 178 18.88 11.68 16.52
N ILE A 179 19.09 12.19 17.72
CA ILE A 179 18.04 12.64 18.64
C ILE A 179 18.26 14.13 18.86
N VAL A 180 17.31 14.93 18.38
CA VAL A 180 17.40 16.40 18.38
C VAL A 180 16.32 16.97 19.29
N GLU A 181 16.73 17.64 20.35
CA GLU A 181 15.84 18.36 21.24
C GLU A 181 15.56 19.76 20.69
N LEU A 182 14.29 20.10 20.54
CA LEU A 182 13.80 21.41 20.12
C LEU A 182 13.28 22.18 21.34
N SER A 183 13.20 23.50 21.20
CA SER A 183 12.81 24.41 22.29
C SER A 183 11.39 24.17 22.83
N SER A 184 10.50 23.57 22.03
CA SER A 184 9.13 23.29 22.40
C SER A 184 8.51 22.16 21.58
N GLY A 185 7.50 21.50 22.14
CA GLY A 185 6.68 20.52 21.45
C GLY A 185 5.89 21.12 20.29
N LYS A 186 5.61 22.43 20.31
CA LYS A 186 5.02 23.12 19.15
C LYS A 186 5.98 23.10 17.96
N GLU A 187 7.27 23.39 18.17
CA GLU A 187 8.25 23.26 17.10
C GLU A 187 8.35 21.82 16.59
N VAL A 188 8.27 20.82 17.48
CA VAL A 188 8.21 19.40 17.08
C VAL A 188 6.99 19.13 16.19
N ALA A 189 5.80 19.60 16.56
CA ALA A 189 4.58 19.39 15.79
C ALA A 189 4.63 20.08 14.42
N ASP A 190 5.16 21.30 14.37
CA ASP A 190 5.12 22.15 13.17
C ASP A 190 6.31 21.88 12.21
N ILE A 191 7.30 21.08 12.61
CA ILE A 191 8.52 20.92 11.81
C ILE A 191 8.25 20.20 10.49
N ILE A 192 8.80 20.76 9.42
CA ILE A 192 8.86 20.13 8.10
C ILE A 192 10.35 20.00 7.77
N PRO A 193 10.97 18.83 7.95
CA PRO A 193 12.40 18.69 7.76
C PRO A 193 12.77 18.48 6.29
N ASN A 194 14.04 18.70 5.95
CA ASN A 194 14.59 18.36 4.66
C ASN A 194 14.90 16.85 4.60
N ILE A 195 14.00 16.09 3.96
CA ILE A 195 14.09 14.64 3.82
C ILE A 195 15.36 14.19 3.08
N HIS A 196 15.85 14.99 2.12
CA HIS A 196 17.07 14.66 1.38
C HIS A 196 18.31 14.71 2.28
N GLU A 197 18.39 15.69 3.18
CA GLU A 197 19.49 15.76 4.15
C GLU A 197 19.37 14.66 5.21
N ILE A 198 18.17 14.30 5.66
CA ILE A 198 17.97 13.18 6.60
C ILE A 198 18.50 11.87 6.02
N LYS A 199 18.35 11.62 4.71
CA LYS A 199 18.91 10.42 4.05
C LYS A 199 20.44 10.35 4.15
N LYS A 200 21.14 11.47 4.36
CA LYS A 200 22.60 11.54 4.52
C LYS A 200 23.05 11.34 5.97
N CYS A 201 22.18 11.54 6.95
CA CYS A 201 22.49 11.38 8.38
C CYS A 201 22.97 9.97 8.71
N SER A 202 23.71 9.80 9.81
CA SER A 202 24.02 8.48 10.35
C SER A 202 22.77 7.77 10.87
N GLY A 203 22.85 6.44 11.02
CA GLY A 203 21.74 5.64 11.52
C GLY A 203 20.57 5.56 10.55
N ARG A 204 19.38 5.30 11.09
CA ARG A 204 18.15 5.09 10.32
C ARG A 204 17.47 6.41 9.97
N GLY A 205 17.54 7.40 10.86
CA GLY A 205 16.85 8.67 10.70
C GLY A 205 17.11 9.69 11.81
N VAL A 206 16.20 10.66 11.93
CA VAL A 206 16.23 11.74 12.94
C VAL A 206 14.96 11.69 13.79
N ILE A 207 15.13 11.57 15.10
CA ILE A 207 14.08 11.74 16.11
C ILE A 207 14.15 13.17 16.61
N VAL A 208 13.05 13.90 16.52
CA VAL A 208 12.91 15.24 17.12
C VAL A 208 12.04 15.14 18.35
N THR A 209 12.42 15.84 19.43
CA THR A 209 11.64 15.86 20.67
C THR A 209 11.69 17.24 21.33
N GLY A 210 10.75 17.54 22.21
CA GLY A 210 10.72 18.82 22.92
C GLY A 210 9.60 18.86 23.96
N PRO A 211 9.70 19.76 24.97
CA PRO A 211 8.75 19.83 26.08
C PRO A 211 7.36 20.19 25.57
N ALA A 212 6.35 19.43 25.96
CA ALA A 212 5.00 19.66 25.48
C ALA A 212 4.45 21.00 26.00
N PRO A 213 3.56 21.68 25.25
CA PRO A 213 2.92 22.90 25.75
C PRO A 213 2.18 22.65 27.07
N ALA A 214 2.27 23.62 27.99
CA ALA A 214 1.57 23.52 29.26
C ALA A 214 0.05 23.33 29.06
N GLY A 215 -0.54 22.37 29.79
CA GLY A 215 -1.96 22.04 29.68
C GLY A 215 -2.33 21.13 28.50
N SER A 216 -1.35 20.64 27.73
CA SER A 216 -1.58 19.67 26.65
C SER A 216 -1.95 18.27 27.14
N GLY A 217 -1.67 17.95 28.42
CA GLY A 217 -1.84 16.61 28.99
C GLY A 217 -0.68 15.66 28.70
N TYR A 218 0.38 16.14 28.04
CA TYR A 218 1.58 15.38 27.73
C TYR A 218 2.82 16.05 28.35
N ASP A 219 3.87 15.27 28.57
CA ASP A 219 5.15 15.79 29.10
C ASP A 219 6.06 16.31 27.97
N PHE A 220 6.11 15.60 26.85
CA PHE A 220 6.92 15.94 25.67
C PHE A 220 6.26 15.46 24.39
N PHE A 221 6.61 16.09 23.27
CA PHE A 221 6.25 15.63 21.93
C PHE A 221 7.45 14.98 21.26
N THR A 222 7.19 14.05 20.33
CA THR A 222 8.22 13.39 19.54
C THR A 222 7.73 13.08 18.13
N ARG A 223 8.62 13.13 17.15
CA ARG A 223 8.42 12.64 15.77
C ARG A 223 9.68 11.95 15.28
N PHE A 224 9.54 10.94 14.43
CA PHE A 224 10.65 10.17 13.88
C PHE A 224 10.61 10.15 12.36
N PHE A 225 11.66 10.68 11.72
CA PHE A 225 11.80 10.74 10.28
C PHE A 225 12.81 9.71 9.80
N CYS A 226 12.35 8.67 9.08
CA CYS A 226 13.16 7.50 8.70
C CYS A 226 13.11 7.20 7.18
N PRO A 227 13.48 8.14 6.31
CA PRO A 227 13.28 8.01 4.86
C PRO A 227 14.16 6.96 4.18
N LYS A 228 15.16 6.39 4.89
CA LYS A 228 15.98 5.28 4.41
C LYS A 228 15.22 3.95 4.34
N PHE A 229 14.14 3.81 5.11
CA PHE A 229 13.34 2.58 5.21
C PHE A 229 12.01 2.69 4.44
N GLY A 230 11.86 3.70 3.57
CA GLY A 230 10.67 3.88 2.75
C GLY A 230 9.44 4.42 3.50
N ILE A 231 9.63 4.90 4.74
CA ILE A 231 8.60 5.54 5.57
C ILE A 231 8.79 7.07 5.46
N ASP A 232 7.81 7.75 4.87
CA ASP A 232 7.78 9.22 4.72
C ASP A 232 6.48 9.76 5.34
N GLU A 233 6.59 10.64 6.33
CA GLU A 233 5.44 11.22 7.05
C GLU A 233 4.60 12.14 6.16
N ASN A 234 5.18 12.68 5.08
CA ASN A 234 4.43 13.50 4.11
C ASN A 234 3.27 12.73 3.44
N ARG A 235 3.22 11.40 3.58
CA ARG A 235 2.10 10.56 3.13
C ARG A 235 0.81 10.82 3.91
N TYR A 236 0.89 11.32 5.15
CA TYR A 236 -0.27 11.51 6.05
C TYR A 236 -0.76 12.97 6.15
N LEU A 237 -0.02 13.93 5.57
CA LEU A 237 -0.29 15.37 5.71
C LEU A 237 -1.24 15.95 4.65
N ALA A 238 -1.77 15.11 3.75
CA ALA A 238 -2.82 15.53 2.83
C ALA A 238 -4.17 15.61 3.58
N GLU A 239 -4.43 16.78 4.17
CA GLU A 239 -5.75 17.28 4.63
C GLU A 239 -6.34 16.67 5.92
N THR A 240 -5.74 16.98 7.07
CA THR A 240 -6.39 16.84 8.39
C THR A 240 -6.91 18.19 8.90
N GLU A 241 -8.13 18.56 8.50
CA GLU A 241 -8.95 19.50 9.28
C GLU A 241 -10.38 18.94 9.49
N LYS A 242 -10.70 18.71 10.77
CA LYS A 242 -12.02 18.58 11.44
C LYS A 242 -12.48 17.16 11.81
N ASN A 243 -12.17 16.79 13.06
CA ASN A 243 -12.84 15.74 13.84
C ASN A 243 -14.21 16.21 14.35
N VAL A 244 -15.21 15.30 14.38
CA VAL A 244 -16.28 15.25 15.38
C VAL A 244 -16.67 13.79 15.64
N VAL A 245 -16.80 13.43 16.92
CA VAL A 245 -17.08 12.12 17.53
C VAL A 245 -18.59 11.79 17.52
N MET A 246 -18.99 10.52 17.33
CA MET A 246 -20.25 9.96 17.89
C MET A 246 -20.21 8.42 18.06
N GLU A 247 -20.74 7.95 19.20
CA GLU A 247 -21.01 6.54 19.58
C GLU A 247 -22.32 6.01 18.96
N LEU A 248 -22.39 4.72 18.62
CA LEU A 248 -23.64 4.00 18.28
C LEU A 248 -23.61 2.51 18.70
N GLU A 249 -24.74 2.06 19.27
CA GLU A 249 -25.04 0.67 19.70
C GLU A 249 -25.74 -0.18 18.60
N PHE A 250 -25.65 -1.50 18.76
CA PHE A 250 -25.85 -2.59 17.78
C PHE A 250 -27.29 -3.02 17.42
N LEU A 251 -27.41 -3.76 16.29
CA LEU A 251 -27.90 -5.17 16.25
C LEU A 251 -27.67 -5.85 14.87
N SER A 252 -27.16 -7.09 14.93
CA SER A 252 -26.67 -8.04 13.88
C SER A 252 -27.78 -8.71 13.02
N VAL A 253 -27.51 -9.45 11.92
CA VAL A 253 -26.96 -10.83 11.83
C VAL A 253 -26.49 -11.17 10.38
N GLY A 254 -25.34 -11.85 10.21
CA GLY A 254 -25.24 -12.91 9.16
C GLY A 254 -23.95 -13.22 8.37
N LEU A 255 -22.73 -13.36 8.93
CA LEU A 255 -21.65 -14.24 8.37
C LEU A 255 -20.47 -14.47 9.36
N VAL A 256 -20.67 -15.13 10.51
CA VAL A 256 -19.73 -15.09 11.67
C VAL A 256 -19.04 -16.43 12.01
N GLU A 257 -19.09 -17.46 11.17
CA GLU A 257 -18.62 -18.81 11.60
C GLU A 257 -17.10 -19.04 11.58
N LYS A 258 -16.28 -18.12 11.04
CA LYS A 258 -14.79 -18.23 11.11
C LYS A 258 -14.10 -17.17 11.97
N ILE A 259 -14.79 -16.10 12.35
CA ILE A 259 -14.26 -15.05 13.24
C ILE A 259 -14.31 -15.49 14.71
N GLN A 260 -15.22 -16.40 15.06
CA GLN A 260 -15.41 -16.91 16.44
C GLN A 260 -14.21 -17.64 17.04
N TYR A 261 -13.20 -18.01 16.24
CA TYR A 261 -12.03 -18.68 16.78
C TYR A 261 -11.07 -17.73 17.51
N PHE A 262 -11.22 -16.39 17.39
CA PHE A 262 -10.21 -15.46 17.93
C PHE A 262 -10.71 -14.17 18.57
N GLN A 263 -12.00 -13.80 18.52
CA GLN A 263 -12.51 -12.67 19.31
C GLN A 263 -13.93 -12.96 19.83
N ARG A 264 -14.19 -12.70 21.11
CA ARG A 264 -15.54 -12.69 21.68
C ARG A 264 -16.14 -11.28 21.61
N ASP A 265 -17.43 -11.22 21.32
CA ASP A 265 -18.33 -10.08 21.56
C ASP A 265 -17.91 -8.73 20.97
N VAL A 266 -17.59 -8.69 19.67
CA VAL A 266 -17.69 -7.45 18.87
C VAL A 266 -18.72 -7.71 17.78
N VAL A 267 -19.90 -7.11 17.88
CA VAL A 267 -20.85 -7.07 16.74
C VAL A 267 -20.43 -5.94 15.77
N ALA A 268 -19.17 -5.99 15.34
CA ALA A 268 -18.63 -5.07 14.35
C ALA A 268 -19.35 -5.29 13.01
N VAL A 269 -19.57 -4.20 12.27
CA VAL A 269 -19.89 -4.33 10.86
C VAL A 269 -18.62 -4.87 10.20
N VAL A 270 -18.72 -5.98 9.48
CA VAL A 270 -17.56 -6.60 8.86
C VAL A 270 -17.59 -6.35 7.36
N VAL A 271 -16.52 -5.77 6.84
CA VAL A 271 -16.34 -5.56 5.40
C VAL A 271 -15.37 -6.62 4.89
N ALA A 272 -15.88 -7.54 4.07
CA ALA A 272 -15.02 -8.51 3.39
C ALA A 272 -14.08 -7.76 2.43
N HIS A 273 -12.81 -8.11 2.45
CA HIS A 273 -11.84 -7.54 1.52
C HIS A 273 -10.91 -8.59 0.93
N ALA A 274 -10.34 -8.25 -0.22
CA ALA A 274 -9.22 -8.96 -0.82
C ALA A 274 -8.16 -7.98 -1.28
N GLN A 275 -6.90 -8.38 -1.23
CA GLN A 275 -5.81 -7.69 -1.92
C GLN A 275 -5.46 -8.50 -3.17
N VAL A 276 -5.49 -7.83 -4.31
CA VAL A 276 -5.35 -8.45 -5.63
C VAL A 276 -4.26 -7.73 -6.41
N ASP A 277 -3.31 -8.51 -6.91
CA ASP A 277 -2.31 -8.05 -7.86
C ASP A 277 -2.87 -8.09 -9.27
N ALA A 278 -3.10 -6.92 -9.86
CA ALA A 278 -3.62 -6.78 -11.21
C ALA A 278 -2.48 -6.76 -12.26
N PHE A 279 -2.78 -7.23 -13.47
CA PHE A 279 -1.85 -7.32 -14.61
C PHE A 279 -0.66 -8.27 -14.40
N THR A 280 -0.87 -9.33 -13.62
CA THR A 280 0.11 -10.39 -13.36
C THR A 280 -0.57 -11.73 -13.04
N ALA A 281 0.16 -12.82 -13.26
CA ALA A 281 -0.18 -14.16 -12.77
C ALA A 281 0.70 -14.59 -11.58
N GLU A 282 1.68 -13.78 -11.23
CA GLU A 282 2.65 -14.03 -10.16
C GLU A 282 2.35 -13.12 -8.97
N PRO A 283 2.27 -13.65 -7.73
CA PRO A 283 2.12 -12.83 -6.53
C PRO A 283 3.28 -11.84 -6.37
N PHE A 284 3.02 -10.70 -5.76
CA PHE A 284 4.00 -9.63 -5.48
C PHE A 284 4.58 -8.97 -6.74
N LYS A 285 3.87 -9.13 -7.86
CA LYS A 285 4.14 -8.50 -9.16
C LYS A 285 2.88 -7.72 -9.56
N GLY A 286 2.88 -7.06 -10.71
CA GLY A 286 1.71 -6.29 -11.13
C GLY A 286 1.45 -5.07 -10.26
N ASN A 287 0.19 -4.61 -10.24
CA ASN A 287 -0.24 -3.46 -9.44
C ASN A 287 -1.26 -3.89 -8.38
N PRO A 288 -0.91 -3.79 -7.08
CA PRO A 288 -1.77 -4.22 -6.01
C PRO A 288 -2.94 -3.25 -5.80
N ALA A 289 -4.13 -3.80 -5.58
CA ALA A 289 -5.29 -3.05 -5.13
C ALA A 289 -6.04 -3.81 -4.05
N ALA A 290 -6.53 -3.08 -3.04
CA ALA A 290 -7.51 -3.61 -2.10
C ALA A 290 -8.90 -3.53 -2.74
N VAL A 291 -9.74 -4.53 -2.51
CA VAL A 291 -11.12 -4.60 -2.97
C VAL A 291 -12.00 -4.90 -1.76
N CYS A 292 -12.88 -3.97 -1.41
CA CYS A 292 -13.78 -4.05 -0.27
C CYS A 292 -15.23 -4.20 -0.74
N LEU A 293 -15.97 -5.17 -0.18
CA LEU A 293 -17.38 -5.41 -0.48
C LEU A 293 -18.27 -4.86 0.65
N LEU A 294 -19.09 -3.85 0.34
CA LEU A 294 -19.85 -3.03 1.30
C LEU A 294 -21.28 -3.51 1.60
N GLU A 295 -21.64 -4.77 1.33
CA GLU A 295 -23.03 -5.29 1.38
C GLU A 295 -23.90 -4.70 2.51
N ASP A 296 -23.61 -5.04 3.77
CA ASP A 296 -24.34 -4.53 4.94
C ASP A 296 -23.77 -3.19 5.47
N ALA A 297 -22.51 -2.89 5.13
CA ALA A 297 -21.77 -1.71 5.59
C ALA A 297 -22.13 -0.42 4.85
N SER A 298 -22.94 -0.49 3.80
CA SER A 298 -23.31 0.65 2.95
C SER A 298 -23.91 1.85 3.69
N LYS A 299 -24.52 1.63 4.87
CA LYS A 299 -25.05 2.72 5.72
C LYS A 299 -23.98 3.42 6.56
N ALA A 300 -22.85 2.77 6.81
CA ALA A 300 -21.75 3.27 7.63
C ALA A 300 -20.55 3.76 6.78
N ALA A 301 -20.37 3.21 5.58
CA ALA A 301 -19.30 3.57 4.67
C ALA A 301 -19.60 4.88 3.92
N ASP A 302 -19.39 6.02 4.56
CA ASP A 302 -19.38 7.32 3.89
C ASP A 302 -18.04 7.56 3.15
N GLU A 303 -17.94 8.68 2.42
CA GLU A 303 -16.74 9.03 1.67
C GLU A 303 -15.49 9.21 2.56
N ARG A 304 -15.66 9.72 3.79
CA ARG A 304 -14.56 9.92 4.71
C ARG A 304 -14.04 8.60 5.23
N TRP A 305 -14.95 7.68 5.58
CA TRP A 305 -14.57 6.34 6.00
C TRP A 305 -13.86 5.58 4.87
N MET A 306 -14.37 5.64 3.63
CA MET A 306 -13.69 5.02 2.48
C MET A 306 -12.29 5.61 2.25
N GLN A 307 -12.13 6.92 2.42
CA GLN A 307 -10.83 7.59 2.31
C GLN A 307 -9.87 7.15 3.44
N SER A 308 -10.35 7.05 4.69
CA SER A 308 -9.55 6.54 5.81
C SER A 308 -9.11 5.09 5.58
N VAL A 309 -10.01 4.24 5.08
CA VAL A 309 -9.69 2.84 4.76
C VAL A 309 -8.67 2.75 3.62
N ALA A 310 -8.79 3.60 2.60
CA ALA A 310 -7.80 3.64 1.52
C ALA A 310 -6.42 4.11 2.02
N ALA A 311 -6.39 5.09 2.93
CA ALA A 311 -5.16 5.53 3.60
C ALA A 311 -4.56 4.42 4.48
N GLU A 312 -5.39 3.66 5.16
CA GLU A 312 -4.99 2.54 6.03
C GLU A 312 -4.35 1.40 5.24
N PHE A 313 -4.97 0.97 4.12
CA PHE A 313 -4.37 -0.04 3.25
C PHE A 313 -3.06 0.44 2.60
N ASN A 314 -2.94 1.75 2.37
CA ASN A 314 -1.76 2.38 1.78
C ASN A 314 -1.27 1.72 0.47
N LEU A 315 -2.19 1.23 -0.36
CA LEU A 315 -1.90 0.69 -1.70
C LEU A 315 -2.06 1.78 -2.77
N SER A 316 -1.78 1.43 -4.03
CA SER A 316 -2.01 2.32 -5.18
C SER A 316 -3.45 2.85 -5.18
N ASP A 317 -4.42 1.93 -5.02
CA ASP A 317 -5.84 2.24 -4.95
C ASP A 317 -6.61 1.17 -4.15
N THR A 318 -7.68 1.61 -3.49
CA THR A 318 -8.70 0.76 -2.87
C THR A 318 -10.03 0.90 -3.61
N ALA A 319 -10.55 -0.23 -4.08
CA ALA A 319 -11.85 -0.35 -4.75
C ALA A 319 -12.96 -0.71 -3.75
N PHE A 320 -14.03 0.07 -3.73
CA PHE A 320 -15.22 -0.22 -2.92
C PHE A 320 -16.37 -0.65 -3.81
N LEU A 321 -16.89 -1.86 -3.56
CA LEU A 321 -17.98 -2.49 -4.28
C LEU A 321 -19.25 -2.45 -3.45
N LEU A 322 -20.34 -1.96 -4.05
CA LEU A 322 -21.68 -2.11 -3.50
C LEU A 322 -22.55 -2.80 -4.55
N ARG A 323 -23.18 -3.90 -4.18
CA ARG A 323 -24.08 -4.64 -5.08
C ARG A 323 -25.28 -3.78 -5.48
N ASP A 324 -25.63 -3.78 -6.75
CA ASP A 324 -26.82 -3.14 -7.28
C ASP A 324 -27.84 -4.21 -7.68
N ASP A 325 -28.82 -4.46 -6.80
CA ASP A 325 -29.84 -5.49 -7.02
C ASP A 325 -30.91 -5.10 -8.05
N SER A 326 -30.85 -3.89 -8.61
CA SER A 326 -31.80 -3.47 -9.65
C SER A 326 -31.69 -4.30 -10.93
N SER A 327 -30.52 -4.90 -11.21
CA SER A 327 -30.30 -5.73 -12.41
C SER A 327 -30.70 -7.20 -12.21
N ALA A 328 -30.86 -7.68 -10.97
CA ALA A 328 -31.15 -9.09 -10.67
C ALA A 328 -32.52 -9.56 -11.21
N ALA A 329 -33.49 -8.65 -11.36
CA ALA A 329 -34.83 -8.96 -11.81
C ALA A 329 -34.99 -9.14 -13.34
N THR A 330 -33.98 -8.78 -14.14
CA THR A 330 -34.10 -8.70 -15.61
C THR A 330 -33.29 -9.74 -16.38
N GLY A 331 -32.53 -10.60 -15.70
CA GLY A 331 -31.59 -11.53 -16.34
C GLY A 331 -30.42 -10.82 -17.03
N ALA A 332 -30.22 -9.54 -16.76
CA ALA A 332 -29.06 -8.76 -17.19
C ALA A 332 -27.82 -9.16 -16.40
N ALA A 333 -26.63 -8.73 -16.88
CA ALA A 333 -25.39 -8.93 -16.16
C ALA A 333 -25.47 -8.36 -14.72
N PRO A 334 -24.82 -9.00 -13.74
CA PRO A 334 -24.75 -8.45 -12.39
C PRO A 334 -24.09 -7.07 -12.43
N ARG A 335 -24.67 -6.13 -11.69
CA ARG A 335 -24.19 -4.76 -11.61
C ARG A 335 -23.73 -4.43 -10.20
N PHE A 336 -22.64 -3.68 -10.11
CA PHE A 336 -22.10 -3.16 -8.85
C PHE A 336 -21.82 -1.67 -8.99
N GLN A 337 -22.06 -0.89 -7.95
CA GLN A 337 -21.44 0.42 -7.83
C GLN A 337 -19.97 0.23 -7.45
N LEU A 338 -19.08 0.97 -8.11
CA LEU A 338 -17.64 0.90 -7.90
C LEU A 338 -17.06 2.30 -7.74
N ARG A 339 -16.37 2.51 -6.62
CA ARG A 339 -15.61 3.72 -6.32
C ARG A 339 -14.14 3.35 -6.08
N TRP A 340 -13.22 4.25 -6.38
CA TRP A 340 -11.78 4.05 -6.16
C TRP A 340 -11.21 5.20 -5.37
N PHE A 341 -10.37 4.86 -4.40
CA PHE A 341 -9.68 5.83 -3.57
C PHE A 341 -8.20 5.50 -3.57
N ALA A 342 -7.38 6.45 -3.98
CA ALA A 342 -5.97 6.49 -3.61
C ALA A 342 -5.88 6.92 -2.13
N PRO A 343 -4.73 6.73 -1.44
CA PRO A 343 -4.59 7.05 -0.02
C PRO A 343 -4.98 8.48 0.37
N ALA A 344 -4.88 9.44 -0.56
CA ALA A 344 -5.19 10.84 -0.32
C ALA A 344 -6.45 11.36 -1.04
N THR A 345 -7.02 10.64 -2.01
CA THR A 345 -8.13 11.18 -2.80
C THR A 345 -8.95 10.14 -3.55
N GLU A 346 -10.23 10.43 -3.81
CA GLU A 346 -11.08 9.63 -4.68
C GLU A 346 -10.75 9.85 -6.17
N LEU A 347 -10.63 8.76 -6.92
CA LEU A 347 -10.40 8.80 -8.36
C LEU A 347 -11.71 8.69 -9.16
N LYS A 348 -11.76 9.37 -10.30
CA LYS A 348 -12.87 9.24 -11.26
C LYS A 348 -12.82 7.95 -12.07
N LEU A 349 -11.63 7.38 -12.26
CA LEU A 349 -11.38 6.19 -13.08
C LEU A 349 -10.07 5.53 -12.66
N CYS A 350 -10.09 4.22 -12.43
CA CYS A 350 -8.87 3.44 -12.19
C CYS A 350 -8.91 2.09 -12.92
N GLY A 351 -7.92 1.81 -13.76
CA GLY A 351 -7.88 0.57 -14.54
C GLY A 351 -7.53 -0.67 -13.71
N HIS A 352 -6.42 -0.65 -12.97
CA HIS A 352 -5.93 -1.82 -12.25
C HIS A 352 -6.86 -2.23 -11.10
N ALA A 353 -7.40 -1.27 -10.35
CA ALA A 353 -8.36 -1.56 -9.29
C ALA A 353 -9.73 -2.03 -9.83
N THR A 354 -10.12 -1.63 -11.05
CA THR A 354 -11.28 -2.24 -11.74
C THR A 354 -11.00 -3.69 -12.12
N LEU A 355 -9.80 -3.99 -12.62
CA LEU A 355 -9.38 -5.36 -12.95
C LEU A 355 -9.37 -6.25 -11.69
N ALA A 356 -8.83 -5.73 -10.60
CA ALA A 356 -8.84 -6.37 -9.28
C ALA A 356 -10.27 -6.63 -8.77
N ALA A 357 -11.16 -5.65 -8.85
CA ALA A 357 -12.56 -5.79 -8.45
C ALA A 357 -13.29 -6.86 -9.28
N ALA A 358 -13.06 -6.88 -10.60
CA ALA A 358 -13.61 -7.90 -11.49
C ALA A 358 -13.06 -9.29 -11.16
N HIS A 359 -11.75 -9.42 -10.90
CA HIS A 359 -11.13 -10.68 -10.47
C HIS A 359 -11.76 -11.19 -9.18
N PHE A 360 -11.83 -10.35 -8.15
CA PHE A 360 -12.47 -10.66 -6.87
C PHE A 360 -13.88 -11.24 -7.10
N LEU A 361 -14.73 -10.54 -7.86
CA LEU A 361 -16.09 -10.98 -8.14
C LEU A 361 -16.15 -12.29 -8.94
N PHE A 362 -15.35 -12.43 -10.01
CA PHE A 362 -15.32 -13.61 -10.86
C PHE A 362 -14.72 -14.85 -10.19
N THR A 363 -13.91 -14.68 -9.15
CA THR A 363 -13.38 -15.78 -8.32
C THR A 363 -14.21 -16.05 -7.07
N SER A 364 -15.13 -15.14 -6.72
CA SER A 364 -16.05 -15.28 -5.60
C SER A 364 -17.34 -16.01 -6.00
N VAL A 365 -18.06 -16.51 -5.01
CA VAL A 365 -19.40 -17.11 -5.23
C VAL A 365 -20.43 -16.13 -5.80
N LEU A 366 -20.17 -14.82 -5.76
CA LEU A 366 -21.11 -13.78 -6.19
C LEU A 366 -21.27 -13.72 -7.71
N ALA A 367 -20.20 -13.98 -8.48
CA ALA A 367 -20.22 -13.89 -9.94
C ALA A 367 -19.35 -14.97 -10.63
N ALA A 368 -19.02 -16.07 -9.95
CA ALA A 368 -18.19 -17.14 -10.51
C ALA A 368 -18.74 -17.73 -11.82
N GLN A 369 -20.07 -17.81 -11.96
CA GLN A 369 -20.73 -18.35 -13.16
C GLN A 369 -20.95 -17.29 -14.25
N GLU A 370 -20.70 -16.03 -13.95
CA GLU A 370 -20.96 -14.92 -14.86
C GLU A 370 -19.78 -14.73 -15.81
N THR A 371 -20.06 -14.25 -17.02
CA THR A 371 -19.04 -13.94 -18.04
C THR A 371 -18.85 -12.44 -18.25
N LEU A 372 -19.76 -11.62 -17.71
CA LEU A 372 -19.79 -10.18 -17.83
C LEU A 372 -20.24 -9.58 -16.49
N ILE A 373 -19.55 -8.55 -16.03
CA ILE A 373 -19.95 -7.71 -14.90
C ILE A 373 -20.01 -6.26 -15.38
N GLU A 374 -21.00 -5.53 -14.88
CA GLU A 374 -21.11 -4.09 -15.08
C GLU A 374 -20.79 -3.32 -13.80
N PHE A 375 -20.03 -2.24 -13.94
CA PHE A 375 -19.70 -1.32 -12.85
C PHE A 375 -20.32 0.04 -13.11
N SER A 376 -21.15 0.52 -12.18
CA SER A 376 -21.62 1.90 -12.14
C SER A 376 -20.62 2.78 -11.41
N THR A 377 -20.09 3.79 -12.09
CA THR A 377 -18.95 4.60 -11.61
C THR A 377 -19.20 6.09 -11.88
N LYS A 378 -18.39 6.97 -11.28
CA LYS A 378 -18.44 8.42 -11.58
C LYS A 378 -18.12 8.76 -13.05
N SER A 379 -17.47 7.85 -13.77
CA SER A 379 -17.15 7.98 -15.20
C SER A 379 -18.15 7.28 -16.12
N GLY A 380 -19.28 6.82 -15.59
CA GLY A 380 -20.28 6.04 -16.33
C GLY A 380 -20.15 4.53 -16.11
N ILE A 381 -20.80 3.76 -16.98
CA ILE A 381 -20.77 2.29 -16.89
C ILE A 381 -19.48 1.75 -17.48
N LEU A 382 -18.75 0.95 -16.71
CA LEU A 382 -17.64 0.12 -17.18
C LEU A 382 -18.07 -1.34 -17.26
N THR A 383 -17.40 -2.11 -18.10
CA THR A 383 -17.65 -3.55 -18.23
C THR A 383 -16.37 -4.34 -18.03
N ALA A 384 -16.50 -5.49 -17.38
CA ALA A 384 -15.44 -6.48 -17.26
C ALA A 384 -15.94 -7.82 -17.80
N ARG A 385 -15.19 -8.42 -18.71
CA ARG A 385 -15.57 -9.67 -19.39
C ARG A 385 -14.53 -10.75 -19.18
N LYS A 386 -14.95 -11.97 -18.88
CA LYS A 386 -14.09 -13.15 -18.97
C LYS A 386 -13.79 -13.43 -20.44
N VAL A 387 -12.52 -13.44 -20.81
CA VAL A 387 -12.08 -13.72 -22.18
C VAL A 387 -11.14 -14.93 -22.20
N PRO A 388 -11.04 -15.66 -23.32
CA PRO A 388 -9.97 -16.63 -23.52
C PRO A 388 -8.60 -15.96 -23.40
N ALA A 389 -7.57 -16.76 -23.11
CA ALA A 389 -6.20 -16.26 -23.15
C ALA A 389 -5.91 -15.64 -24.53
N PRO A 390 -5.34 -14.43 -24.60
CA PRO A 390 -5.05 -13.78 -25.86
C PRO A 390 -4.05 -14.59 -26.68
N GLU A 391 -4.22 -14.59 -28.01
CA GLU A 391 -3.32 -15.28 -28.96
C GLU A 391 -1.85 -14.84 -28.83
N THR A 392 -1.64 -13.64 -28.28
CA THR A 392 -0.32 -13.07 -28.03
C THR A 392 0.32 -13.52 -26.71
N ALA A 393 -0.41 -14.25 -25.86
CA ALA A 393 0.18 -14.89 -24.69
C ALA A 393 1.08 -16.06 -25.15
N SER A 394 2.34 -16.06 -24.71
CA SER A 394 3.31 -17.09 -25.10
C SER A 394 2.81 -18.50 -24.80
N ALA A 395 3.06 -19.45 -25.71
CA ALA A 395 2.57 -20.84 -25.71
C ALA A 395 2.95 -21.73 -24.51
N GLY A 396 3.63 -21.18 -23.48
CA GLY A 396 3.85 -21.83 -22.18
C GLY A 396 2.85 -21.41 -21.09
N VAL A 397 1.93 -20.49 -21.41
CA VAL A 397 0.97 -19.86 -20.48
C VAL A 397 -0.44 -20.48 -20.62
N SER A 398 -0.67 -21.36 -21.60
CA SER A 398 -1.94 -22.08 -21.78
C SER A 398 -2.07 -23.26 -20.80
N GLY A 399 -2.19 -22.95 -19.50
CA GLY A 399 -2.70 -23.90 -18.51
C GLY A 399 -4.22 -23.80 -18.45
N GLU A 400 -4.92 -24.94 -18.43
CA GLU A 400 -6.33 -24.97 -18.02
C GLU A 400 -6.47 -24.26 -16.67
N GLY A 401 -7.36 -23.26 -16.58
CA GLY A 401 -7.70 -22.59 -15.31
C GLY A 401 -7.20 -21.15 -15.11
N LYS A 402 -6.56 -20.50 -16.09
CA LYS A 402 -6.19 -19.07 -16.00
C LYS A 402 -7.33 -18.14 -16.40
N LEU A 403 -7.60 -17.13 -15.58
CA LEU A 403 -8.66 -16.14 -15.78
C LEU A 403 -8.10 -14.87 -16.40
N PHE A 404 -8.41 -14.63 -17.68
CA PHE A 404 -8.18 -13.35 -18.34
C PHE A 404 -9.44 -12.50 -18.28
N ILE A 405 -9.26 -11.25 -17.93
CA ILE A 405 -10.35 -10.27 -17.83
C ILE A 405 -10.05 -9.12 -18.78
N GLU A 406 -11.03 -8.81 -19.60
CA GLU A 406 -11.03 -7.67 -20.50
C GLU A 406 -11.79 -6.50 -19.88
N LEU A 407 -11.17 -5.33 -19.90
CA LEU A 407 -11.77 -4.04 -19.60
C LEU A 407 -11.84 -3.20 -20.88
N ASP A 408 -12.90 -2.42 -21.03
CA ASP A 408 -13.14 -1.59 -22.22
C ASP A 408 -13.04 -0.09 -21.89
N PHE A 409 -12.03 0.57 -22.46
CA PHE A 409 -11.69 1.97 -22.21
C PHE A 409 -11.68 2.84 -23.48
N PRO A 410 -11.88 4.16 -23.38
CA PRO A 410 -11.74 5.05 -24.53
C PRO A 410 -10.27 5.18 -24.96
N MET A 411 -10.03 5.28 -26.27
CA MET A 411 -8.74 5.72 -26.80
C MET A 411 -8.45 7.16 -26.36
N ILE A 412 -7.21 7.41 -25.97
CA ILE A 412 -6.71 8.75 -25.66
C ILE A 412 -5.76 9.17 -26.78
N ASP A 413 -5.95 10.39 -27.28
CA ASP A 413 -5.05 10.94 -28.30
C ASP A 413 -3.77 11.47 -27.65
N LEU A 414 -2.65 11.30 -28.37
CA LEU A 414 -1.42 12.01 -28.09
C LEU A 414 -1.37 13.28 -28.94
N VAL A 415 -1.13 14.41 -28.29
CA VAL A 415 -0.98 15.71 -28.92
C VAL A 415 0.47 16.18 -28.80
N ASP A 416 0.87 17.11 -29.66
CA ASP A 416 2.21 17.70 -29.61
C ASP A 416 2.43 18.44 -28.29
N CYS A 417 3.61 18.28 -27.71
CA CYS A 417 4.01 19.01 -26.51
C CYS A 417 4.55 20.39 -26.92
N PRO A 418 3.98 21.50 -26.40
CA PRO A 418 4.47 22.85 -26.67
C PRO A 418 5.93 23.01 -26.23
N PRO A 419 6.78 23.75 -26.97
CA PRO A 419 8.20 23.91 -26.64
C PRO A 419 8.48 24.52 -25.26
N ASP A 420 7.56 25.33 -24.75
CA ASP A 420 7.59 25.96 -23.43
C ASP A 420 7.16 25.02 -22.29
N GLU A 421 6.49 23.92 -22.61
CA GLU A 421 6.12 22.86 -21.66
C GLU A 421 7.07 21.65 -21.71
N LEU A 422 8.00 21.60 -22.67
CA LEU A 422 9.03 20.58 -22.73
C LEU A 422 9.93 20.71 -21.49
N PRO A 423 10.00 19.68 -20.62
CA PRO A 423 10.99 19.66 -19.55
C PRO A 423 12.40 19.75 -20.12
N SER A 424 13.39 19.97 -19.25
CA SER A 424 14.79 19.63 -19.53
C SER A 424 14.96 18.10 -19.57
N ILE A 425 14.22 17.41 -20.45
CA ILE A 425 14.07 15.94 -20.47
C ILE A 425 15.43 15.21 -20.48
N PRO A 426 16.50 15.68 -21.17
CA PRO A 426 17.80 15.03 -21.06
C PRO A 426 18.38 15.03 -19.64
N GLU A 427 18.17 16.07 -18.85
CA GLU A 427 18.59 16.12 -17.44
C GLU A 427 17.62 15.33 -16.56
N THR A 428 16.31 15.44 -16.82
CA THR A 428 15.25 14.70 -16.11
C THR A 428 15.40 13.19 -16.25
N LEU A 429 15.83 12.72 -17.41
CA LEU A 429 15.98 11.31 -17.78
C LEU A 429 17.46 10.91 -17.90
N ASN A 430 18.36 11.60 -17.21
CA ASN A 430 19.77 11.20 -17.05
C ASN A 430 20.49 10.85 -18.37
N GLY A 431 20.26 11.63 -19.42
CA GLY A 431 20.91 11.52 -20.73
C GLY A 431 20.27 10.53 -21.71
N ALA A 432 19.03 10.07 -21.47
CA ALA A 432 18.34 9.13 -22.35
C ALA A 432 18.18 9.63 -23.80
N SER A 433 18.19 8.69 -24.75
CA SER A 433 18.04 9.01 -26.18
C SER A 433 16.57 9.15 -26.56
N ILE A 434 16.09 10.39 -26.53
CA ILE A 434 14.70 10.74 -26.80
C ILE A 434 14.42 10.69 -28.31
N VAL A 435 13.37 9.95 -28.70
CA VAL A 435 12.88 9.84 -30.08
C VAL A 435 11.76 10.84 -30.33
N SER A 436 10.78 10.93 -29.43
CA SER A 436 9.70 11.90 -29.52
C SER A 436 9.11 12.21 -28.15
N VAL A 437 8.40 13.34 -28.06
CA VAL A 437 7.71 13.79 -26.85
C VAL A 437 6.30 14.23 -27.24
N HIS A 438 5.33 13.70 -26.53
CA HIS A 438 3.92 14.02 -26.71
C HIS A 438 3.26 14.29 -25.36
N LYS A 439 1.99 14.68 -25.41
CA LYS A 439 1.14 14.88 -24.23
C LYS A 439 -0.16 14.11 -24.40
N SER A 440 -0.63 13.47 -23.33
CA SER A 440 -1.97 12.87 -23.26
C SER A 440 -3.04 13.95 -23.33
N SER A 441 -4.00 13.84 -24.23
CA SER A 441 -5.05 14.85 -24.43
C SER A 441 -6.01 14.98 -23.24
N THR A 442 -6.09 13.96 -22.37
CA THR A 442 -7.05 13.92 -21.26
C THR A 442 -6.41 14.31 -19.93
N ALA A 443 -5.30 13.65 -19.58
CA ALA A 443 -4.63 13.85 -18.29
C ALA A 443 -3.48 14.87 -18.35
N GLY A 444 -3.05 15.25 -19.56
CA GLY A 444 -1.91 16.14 -19.75
C GLY A 444 -0.56 15.51 -19.41
N ASP A 445 -0.51 14.18 -19.21
CA ASP A 445 0.71 13.45 -18.90
C ASP A 445 1.68 13.55 -20.07
N LEU A 446 2.96 13.75 -19.78
CA LEU A 446 4.00 13.71 -20.81
C LEU A 446 4.27 12.26 -21.21
N VAL A 447 4.38 12.01 -22.50
CA VAL A 447 4.71 10.70 -23.07
C VAL A 447 6.00 10.84 -23.86
N VAL A 448 7.08 10.25 -23.34
CA VAL A 448 8.41 10.32 -23.92
C VAL A 448 8.78 8.97 -24.51
N GLU A 449 9.02 8.94 -25.81
CA GLU A 449 9.54 7.77 -26.48
C GLU A 449 11.08 7.76 -26.42
N LEU A 450 11.67 6.66 -25.98
CA LEU A 450 13.10 6.37 -26.00
C LEU A 450 13.46 5.41 -27.13
N SER A 451 14.73 5.40 -27.54
CA SER A 451 15.18 4.56 -28.66
C SER A 451 15.11 3.05 -28.42
N SER A 452 15.06 2.60 -27.17
CA SER A 452 15.00 1.18 -26.84
C SER A 452 14.26 0.87 -25.55
N GLY A 453 13.58 -0.28 -25.49
CA GLY A 453 12.96 -0.79 -24.27
C GLY A 453 13.98 -1.11 -23.16
N LYS A 454 15.27 -1.32 -23.51
CA LYS A 454 16.34 -1.42 -22.53
C LYS A 454 16.55 -0.10 -21.79
N GLU A 455 16.61 1.02 -22.51
CA GLU A 455 16.67 2.34 -21.87
C GLU A 455 15.43 2.62 -21.03
N VAL A 456 14.24 2.22 -21.49
CA VAL A 456 13.00 2.31 -20.69
C VAL A 456 13.16 1.56 -19.37
N ALA A 457 13.65 0.32 -19.40
CA ALA A 457 13.80 -0.50 -18.19
C ALA A 457 14.86 0.07 -17.23
N ASP A 458 15.98 0.54 -17.75
CA ASP A 458 17.15 0.93 -16.96
C ASP A 458 17.10 2.40 -16.48
N ILE A 459 16.08 3.18 -16.88
CA ILE A 459 16.02 4.62 -16.58
C ILE A 459 15.95 4.90 -15.08
N ILE A 460 16.72 5.89 -14.62
CA ILE A 460 16.65 6.43 -13.27
C ILE A 460 16.33 7.93 -13.41
N PRO A 461 15.07 8.34 -13.23
CA PRO A 461 14.67 9.72 -13.46
C PRO A 461 14.96 10.63 -12.26
N ASN A 462 15.04 11.94 -12.52
CA ASN A 462 14.99 12.97 -11.48
C ASN A 462 13.52 13.25 -11.06
N PHE A 463 13.07 12.67 -9.96
CA PHE A 463 11.70 12.85 -9.46
C PHE A 463 11.36 14.31 -9.12
N HIS A 464 12.33 15.13 -8.72
CA HIS A 464 12.09 16.55 -8.41
C HIS A 464 11.64 17.32 -9.66
N GLU A 465 12.26 17.05 -10.80
CA GLU A 465 11.88 17.65 -12.09
C GLU A 465 10.56 17.08 -12.62
N ILE A 466 10.29 15.78 -12.39
CA ILE A 466 9.00 15.20 -12.78
C ILE A 466 7.84 15.84 -12.01
N LYS A 467 8.04 16.23 -10.73
CA LYS A 467 7.03 16.97 -9.96
C LYS A 467 6.69 18.32 -10.58
N THR A 468 7.56 18.93 -11.39
CA THR A 468 7.29 20.22 -12.04
C THR A 468 6.67 20.07 -13.44
N CYS A 469 6.68 18.86 -14.02
CA CYS A 469 6.11 18.60 -15.35
C CYS A 469 4.59 18.80 -15.39
N SER A 470 3.98 18.97 -16.57
CA SER A 470 2.51 19.03 -16.70
C SER A 470 1.83 17.67 -16.41
N GLY A 471 0.52 17.69 -16.18
CA GLY A 471 -0.27 16.48 -15.97
C GLY A 471 0.07 15.76 -14.66
N ARG A 472 -0.17 14.44 -14.64
CA ARG A 472 0.10 13.61 -13.46
C ARG A 472 1.57 13.24 -13.31
N GLY A 473 2.29 13.15 -14.42
CA GLY A 473 3.70 12.75 -14.45
C GLY A 473 4.20 12.46 -15.86
N VAL A 474 5.21 11.58 -15.93
CA VAL A 474 5.91 11.24 -17.18
C VAL A 474 5.80 9.73 -17.46
N VAL A 475 5.19 9.40 -18.60
CA VAL A 475 5.16 8.05 -19.17
C VAL A 475 6.35 7.89 -20.10
N ILE A 476 7.19 6.90 -19.82
CA ILE A 476 8.33 6.54 -20.66
C ILE A 476 7.96 5.29 -21.46
N THR A 477 8.23 5.30 -22.77
CA THR A 477 7.95 4.15 -23.63
C THR A 477 9.03 3.95 -24.69
N GLY A 478 9.13 2.76 -25.27
CA GLY A 478 10.13 2.45 -26.28
C GLY A 478 9.92 1.07 -26.88
N PRO A 479 10.51 0.79 -28.06
CA PRO A 479 10.32 -0.48 -28.74
C PRO A 479 10.93 -1.62 -27.91
N ALA A 480 10.18 -2.70 -27.72
CA ALA A 480 10.66 -3.82 -26.90
C ALA A 480 11.91 -4.48 -27.55
N PRO A 481 12.85 -5.02 -26.75
CA PRO A 481 13.99 -5.76 -27.29
C PRO A 481 13.54 -6.90 -28.20
N SER A 482 14.26 -7.13 -29.30
CA SER A 482 13.95 -8.23 -30.23
C SER A 482 13.98 -9.59 -29.50
N GLY A 483 12.98 -10.42 -29.74
CA GLY A 483 12.87 -11.74 -29.10
C GLY A 483 12.28 -11.72 -27.68
N SER A 484 11.95 -10.55 -27.12
CA SER A 484 11.33 -10.45 -25.78
C SER A 484 9.89 -10.96 -25.71
N GLY A 485 9.21 -11.11 -26.86
CA GLY A 485 7.78 -11.47 -26.92
C GLY A 485 6.82 -10.29 -26.77
N TYR A 486 7.33 -9.09 -26.45
CA TYR A 486 6.53 -7.87 -26.28
C TYR A 486 6.67 -6.94 -27.50
N ASN A 487 5.74 -6.00 -27.65
CA ASN A 487 5.78 -4.99 -28.72
C ASN A 487 6.45 -3.70 -28.27
N PHE A 488 6.20 -3.25 -27.05
CA PHE A 488 6.83 -2.08 -26.46
C PHE A 488 6.94 -2.22 -24.95
N PHE A 489 7.89 -1.47 -24.38
CA PHE A 489 8.06 -1.34 -22.94
C PHE A 489 7.49 0.00 -22.46
N THR A 490 7.08 0.03 -21.20
CA THR A 490 6.51 1.22 -20.56
C THR A 490 7.01 1.38 -19.13
N ARG A 491 7.12 2.61 -18.64
CA ARG A 491 7.18 2.97 -17.21
C ARG A 491 6.38 4.24 -16.98
N PHE A 492 5.85 4.45 -15.79
CA PHE A 492 5.10 5.66 -15.46
C PHE A 492 5.51 6.24 -14.10
N PHE A 493 6.06 7.46 -14.13
CA PHE A 493 6.54 8.16 -12.95
C PHE A 493 5.57 9.28 -12.59
N CYS A 494 5.00 9.24 -11.39
CA CYS A 494 3.94 10.16 -10.94
C CYS A 494 4.15 10.72 -9.52
N PRO A 495 5.35 11.21 -9.16
CA PRO A 495 5.73 11.63 -7.80
C PRO A 495 4.86 12.75 -7.19
N LYS A 496 4.02 13.41 -7.99
CA LYS A 496 3.02 14.38 -7.52
C LYS A 496 1.95 13.78 -6.59
N PHE A 497 1.68 12.49 -6.72
CA PHE A 497 0.66 11.77 -5.93
C PHE A 497 1.26 11.00 -4.76
N GLY A 498 2.49 11.34 -4.33
CA GLY A 498 3.17 10.65 -3.22
C GLY A 498 3.76 9.28 -3.60
N VAL A 499 3.60 8.85 -4.86
CA VAL A 499 4.17 7.61 -5.41
C VAL A 499 5.15 7.97 -6.53
N ASP A 500 6.41 7.58 -6.39
CA ASP A 500 7.45 7.91 -7.37
C ASP A 500 7.22 7.21 -8.73
N GLU A 501 6.81 5.94 -8.72
CA GLU A 501 6.52 5.13 -9.90
C GLU A 501 5.27 4.26 -9.71
N ASP A 502 4.35 4.30 -10.67
CA ASP A 502 3.19 3.41 -10.72
C ASP A 502 3.61 2.01 -11.22
N PRO A 503 3.34 0.92 -10.47
CA PRO A 503 3.70 -0.44 -10.86
C PRO A 503 3.18 -0.85 -12.23
N VAL A 504 1.88 -0.65 -12.49
CA VAL A 504 1.22 -0.96 -13.78
C VAL A 504 0.06 0.00 -14.04
N CYS A 505 0.23 0.90 -15.00
CA CYS A 505 -0.73 1.95 -15.29
C CYS A 505 -1.61 1.60 -16.50
N GLY A 506 -2.78 1.02 -16.27
CA GLY A 506 -3.74 0.73 -17.35
C GLY A 506 -4.14 2.00 -18.14
N SER A 507 -4.31 3.14 -17.46
CA SER A 507 -4.76 4.39 -18.10
C SER A 507 -3.76 4.96 -19.11
N ALA A 508 -2.45 4.79 -18.88
CA ALA A 508 -1.42 5.20 -19.84
C ALA A 508 -1.54 4.42 -21.16
N HIS A 509 -1.98 3.16 -21.09
CA HIS A 509 -2.12 2.30 -22.25
C HIS A 509 -3.33 2.66 -23.14
N CYS A 510 -4.28 3.45 -22.65
CA CYS A 510 -5.33 4.04 -23.48
C CYS A 510 -4.75 5.02 -24.53
N ALA A 511 -3.60 5.64 -24.25
CA ALA A 511 -2.88 6.51 -25.19
C ALA A 511 -1.78 5.75 -25.97
N LEU A 512 -1.09 4.82 -25.30
CA LEU A 512 0.01 4.08 -25.91
C LEU A 512 -0.43 3.01 -26.89
N ALA A 513 -1.60 2.37 -26.67
CA ALA A 513 -2.13 1.37 -27.59
C ALA A 513 -2.33 1.96 -29.01
N PRO A 514 -3.08 3.06 -29.21
CA PRO A 514 -3.24 3.62 -30.56
C PRO A 514 -1.92 4.14 -31.13
N TYR A 515 -1.05 4.71 -30.30
CA TYR A 515 0.27 5.20 -30.72
C TYR A 515 1.16 4.08 -31.28
N TRP A 516 1.41 3.03 -30.49
CA TRP A 516 2.23 1.89 -30.92
C TRP A 516 1.53 1.03 -31.97
N GLY A 517 0.21 0.92 -31.93
CA GLY A 517 -0.58 0.21 -32.94
C GLY A 517 -0.44 0.85 -34.31
N GLY A 518 -0.51 2.18 -34.39
CA GLY A 518 -0.23 2.94 -35.60
C GLY A 518 1.22 2.77 -36.07
N LYS A 519 2.19 2.93 -35.16
CA LYS A 519 3.63 2.85 -35.48
C LYS A 519 4.07 1.47 -35.95
N LEU A 520 3.49 0.40 -35.39
CA LEU A 520 3.82 -0.98 -35.71
C LEU A 520 2.87 -1.61 -36.76
N GLY A 521 1.81 -0.92 -37.16
CA GLY A 521 0.77 -1.44 -38.05
C GLY A 521 0.00 -2.63 -37.45
N LYS A 522 -0.26 -2.61 -36.14
CA LYS A 522 -0.91 -3.71 -35.40
C LYS A 522 -2.15 -3.23 -34.66
N GLN A 523 -3.16 -4.10 -34.59
CA GLN A 523 -4.37 -3.88 -33.77
C GLN A 523 -4.34 -4.63 -32.44
N LYS A 524 -3.62 -5.76 -32.38
CA LYS A 524 -3.35 -6.50 -31.15
C LYS A 524 -1.89 -6.28 -30.74
N LEU A 525 -1.67 -5.87 -29.50
CA LEU A 525 -0.37 -5.57 -28.95
C LEU A 525 -0.20 -6.25 -27.59
N THR A 526 1.04 -6.59 -27.24
CA THR A 526 1.42 -6.97 -25.88
C THR A 526 2.44 -5.96 -25.37
N ALA A 527 2.11 -5.29 -24.27
CA ALA A 527 2.97 -4.33 -23.60
C ALA A 527 3.56 -4.92 -22.33
N PHE A 528 4.79 -4.52 -22.01
CA PHE A 528 5.44 -4.85 -20.74
C PHE A 528 5.74 -3.56 -19.97
N GLN A 529 5.11 -3.37 -18.82
CA GLN A 529 5.47 -2.26 -17.94
C GLN A 529 6.66 -2.69 -17.09
N ALA A 530 7.81 -2.06 -17.30
CA ALA A 530 9.11 -2.44 -16.75
C ALA A 530 9.42 -1.77 -15.40
N SER A 531 8.42 -1.68 -14.52
CA SER A 531 8.62 -1.29 -13.13
C SER A 531 9.25 -2.44 -12.32
N PRO A 532 9.73 -2.23 -11.08
CA PRO A 532 10.25 -3.31 -10.23
C PRO A 532 9.24 -4.47 -9.98
N ARG A 533 7.95 -4.12 -9.86
CA ARG A 533 6.86 -5.12 -9.76
C ARG A 533 6.48 -5.69 -11.12
N SER A 534 6.72 -4.97 -12.21
CA SER A 534 6.43 -5.34 -13.59
C SER A 534 4.98 -5.70 -13.90
N GLY A 535 4.55 -5.66 -15.15
CA GLY A 535 3.22 -6.12 -15.53
C GLY A 535 3.05 -6.32 -17.02
N ILE A 536 2.10 -7.18 -17.39
CA ILE A 536 1.80 -7.52 -18.78
C ILE A 536 0.39 -7.04 -19.10
N LEU A 537 0.26 -6.27 -20.19
CA LEU A 537 -1.02 -5.83 -20.71
C LEU A 537 -1.18 -6.32 -22.14
N HIS A 538 -2.30 -6.99 -22.41
CA HIS A 538 -2.71 -7.36 -23.76
C HIS A 538 -3.73 -6.34 -24.24
N LEU A 539 -3.47 -5.71 -25.39
CA LEU A 539 -4.19 -4.54 -25.86
C LEU A 539 -4.81 -4.87 -27.22
N GLU A 540 -6.09 -4.57 -27.38
CA GLU A 540 -6.78 -4.68 -28.66
C GLU A 540 -7.46 -3.35 -29.02
N LEU A 541 -7.14 -2.85 -30.20
CA LEU A 541 -7.68 -1.60 -30.74
C LEU A 541 -8.97 -1.84 -31.51
N GLU A 542 -10.04 -1.18 -31.09
CA GLU A 542 -11.27 -1.07 -31.88
C GLU A 542 -11.36 0.34 -32.49
N VAL A 543 -10.76 0.49 -33.67
CA VAL A 543 -10.54 1.80 -34.30
C VAL A 543 -11.86 2.54 -34.62
N ALA A 544 -12.90 1.82 -35.04
CA ALA A 544 -14.19 2.41 -35.41
C ALA A 544 -14.90 3.07 -34.21
N GLY A 545 -14.94 2.37 -33.07
CA GLY A 545 -15.50 2.90 -31.82
C GLY A 545 -14.55 3.79 -31.01
N ARG A 546 -13.29 3.95 -31.44
CA ARG A 546 -12.22 4.62 -30.68
C ARG A 546 -12.07 4.05 -29.27
N ARG A 547 -12.03 2.71 -29.17
CA ARG A 547 -11.91 1.97 -27.90
C ARG A 547 -10.60 1.17 -27.84
N VAL A 548 -10.07 1.03 -26.64
CA VAL A 548 -8.98 0.12 -26.32
C VAL A 548 -9.51 -0.90 -25.33
N ARG A 549 -9.48 -2.17 -25.73
CA ARG A 549 -9.69 -3.29 -24.82
C ARG A 549 -8.37 -3.62 -24.16
N ILE A 550 -8.34 -3.58 -22.84
CA ILE A 550 -7.15 -3.90 -22.04
C ILE A 550 -7.46 -5.20 -21.31
N GLN A 551 -6.66 -6.22 -21.58
CA GLN A 551 -6.79 -7.55 -21.02
C GLN A 551 -5.61 -7.83 -20.09
N GLY A 552 -5.89 -8.45 -18.95
CA GLY A 552 -4.88 -8.84 -17.99
C GLY A 552 -5.30 -10.04 -17.15
N GLU A 553 -4.30 -10.71 -16.59
CA GLU A 553 -4.49 -11.63 -15.47
C GLU A 553 -4.48 -10.83 -14.17
N ALA A 554 -5.02 -11.43 -13.12
CA ALA A 554 -4.90 -10.93 -11.76
C ALA A 554 -4.81 -12.11 -10.80
N ILE A 555 -4.23 -11.88 -9.63
CA ILE A 555 -4.08 -12.91 -8.59
C ILE A 555 -4.40 -12.34 -7.22
N THR A 556 -5.29 -13.02 -6.49
CA THR A 556 -5.58 -12.69 -5.09
C THR A 556 -4.42 -13.14 -4.21
N VAL A 557 -3.83 -12.22 -3.44
CA VAL A 557 -2.70 -12.49 -2.54
C VAL A 557 -3.10 -12.52 -1.07
N MET A 558 -4.12 -11.75 -0.68
CA MET A 558 -4.66 -11.73 0.67
C MET A 558 -6.18 -11.65 0.64
N THR A 559 -6.83 -12.24 1.63
CA THR A 559 -8.28 -12.11 1.87
C THR A 559 -8.50 -11.97 3.35
N GLY A 560 -9.42 -11.09 3.74
CA GLY A 560 -9.68 -10.84 5.15
C GLY A 560 -10.98 -10.08 5.37
N THR A 561 -11.09 -9.56 6.58
CA THR A 561 -12.25 -8.85 7.07
C THR A 561 -11.79 -7.58 7.76
N LEU A 562 -12.29 -6.44 7.32
CA LEU A 562 -12.11 -5.16 7.97
C LEU A 562 -13.21 -4.97 9.02
N LEU A 563 -12.83 -4.51 10.20
CA LEU A 563 -13.75 -4.13 11.26
C LEU A 563 -14.18 -2.68 11.00
N ALA A 564 -15.47 -2.47 10.76
CA ALA A 564 -16.09 -1.19 10.41
C ALA A 564 -16.99 -0.66 11.52
#